data_AF-A0A7W1CB66-F1
#
_entry.id   AF-A0A7W1CB66-F1
#
_cell.length_a   1.000
_cell.length_b   1.000
_cell.length_c   1.000
_cell.angle_alpha   90.00
_cell.angle_beta   90.00
_cell.angle_gamma   90.00
#
_symmetry.space_group_name_H-M   'P 1'
#
loop_
_entity.id
_entity.type
_entity.pdbx_description
1 polymer ?
#
loop_
_entity_poly.entity_id
_entity_poly.type
_entity_poly.pdbx_seq_one_letter_code
_entity_poly.pdbx_strand_id
1 'polypeptide(L)'
;MGERREPNGDPREEHAWARELLGPYVLGALDPEEEQAVERHLTGCAACRNEERGLRETHERLAGVSIAASSAPPDLKARTLGTLPQSGGNRGATPAETARDGRGLLSPVRRAVAAAVLLLLLPAGLAVAYWAGLFDRPEMTATLAPTELAPGASGELEVRGSGSDVEANLEVWGLPETGHDEYYELWFGKEGGRVSAGTFAVDDR
;
A
#
# COMPACT_ATOMS: atom_id res chain seq x y z
N MET A 1 45.09 -7.50 9.39
CA MET A 1 44.48 -6.34 8.71
C MET A 1 43.06 -6.74 8.35
N GLY A 2 42.06 -6.27 9.10
CA GLY A 2 40.66 -6.56 8.82
C GLY A 2 40.04 -5.35 8.13
N GLU A 3 39.81 -5.43 6.83
CA GLU A 3 39.02 -4.45 6.10
C GLU A 3 37.56 -4.62 6.49
N ARG A 4 37.15 -3.76 7.43
CA ARG A 4 35.75 -3.55 7.80
C ARG A 4 35.10 -2.88 6.59
N ARG A 5 34.41 -3.64 5.74
CA ARG A 5 33.53 -3.08 4.70
C ARG A 5 32.43 -2.30 5.40
N GLU A 6 32.48 -0.98 5.30
CA GLU A 6 31.37 -0.09 5.64
C GLU A 6 30.24 -0.32 4.63
N PRO A 7 28.97 -0.46 5.06
CA PRO A 7 27.85 -0.49 4.13
C PRO A 7 27.63 0.94 3.62
N ASN A 8 28.21 1.24 2.46
CA ASN A 8 28.06 2.54 1.81
C ASN A 8 26.74 2.52 1.01
N GLY A 9 25.61 2.69 1.71
CA GLY A 9 24.32 2.96 1.07
C GLY A 9 24.28 4.42 0.62
N ASP A 10 23.77 4.69 -0.58
CA ASP A 10 23.53 6.07 -1.03
C ASP A 10 22.53 6.73 -0.05
N PRO A 11 22.82 7.92 0.53
CA PRO A 11 21.86 8.66 1.35
C PRO A 11 20.49 8.81 0.67
N ARG A 12 20.43 8.79 -0.67
CA ARG A 12 19.17 8.82 -1.42
C ARG A 12 18.37 7.52 -1.32
N GLU A 13 19.03 6.37 -1.32
CA GLU A 13 18.39 5.06 -1.12
C GLU A 13 17.93 4.91 0.33
N GLU A 14 18.71 5.42 1.30
CA GLU A 14 18.33 5.45 2.71
C GLU A 14 17.10 6.33 3.01
N HIS A 15 16.73 7.25 2.12
CA HIS A 15 15.50 8.03 2.26
C HIS A 15 14.32 7.40 1.50
N ALA A 16 14.57 6.61 0.46
CA ALA A 16 13.52 6.02 -0.38
C ALA A 16 12.64 5.06 0.43
N TRP A 17 13.25 4.10 1.13
CA TRP A 17 12.50 3.14 1.96
C TRP A 17 11.69 3.84 3.05
N ALA A 18 12.26 4.85 3.70
CA ALA A 18 11.59 5.55 4.79
C ALA A 18 10.37 6.32 4.27
N ARG A 19 10.49 6.97 3.11
CA ARG A 19 9.38 7.70 2.46
C ARG A 19 8.24 6.79 2.03
N GLU A 20 8.55 5.63 1.45
CA GLU A 20 7.54 4.64 1.07
C GLU A 20 6.72 4.16 2.28
N LEU A 21 7.33 4.08 3.46
CA LEU A 21 6.67 3.67 4.69
C LEU A 21 5.97 4.81 5.46
N LEU A 22 6.16 6.09 5.10
CA LEU A 22 5.53 7.20 5.83
C LEU A 22 4.00 7.20 5.74
N GLY A 23 3.44 6.79 4.60
CA GLY A 23 1.99 6.67 4.42
C GLY A 23 1.39 5.63 5.38
N PRO A 24 1.82 4.36 5.30
CA PRO A 24 1.40 3.32 6.23
C PRO A 24 1.69 3.65 7.70
N TYR A 25 2.82 4.31 8.00
CA TYR A 25 3.15 4.76 9.36
C TYR A 25 2.09 5.73 9.91
N VAL A 26 1.68 6.75 9.14
CA VAL A 26 0.64 7.71 9.54
C VAL A 26 -0.72 7.03 9.74
N LEU A 27 -1.00 5.97 8.98
CA LEU A 27 -2.23 5.17 9.09
C LEU A 27 -2.19 4.13 10.22
N GLY A 28 -1.05 3.93 10.89
CA GLY A 28 -0.87 2.89 11.91
C GLY A 28 -0.92 1.47 11.33
N ALA A 29 -0.47 1.30 10.09
CA ALA A 29 -0.56 0.06 9.31
C ALA A 29 0.78 -0.68 9.14
N LEU A 30 1.82 -0.27 9.88
CA LEU A 30 3.12 -0.95 9.91
C LEU A 30 3.16 -2.04 10.98
N ASP A 31 4.03 -3.03 10.78
CA ASP A 31 4.40 -3.92 11.86
C ASP A 31 5.37 -3.24 12.86
N PRO A 32 5.55 -3.78 14.07
CA PRO A 32 6.38 -3.14 15.10
C PRO A 32 7.86 -2.95 14.72
N GLU A 33 8.40 -3.80 13.84
CA GLU A 33 9.80 -3.75 13.41
C GLU A 33 10.00 -2.63 12.39
N GLU A 34 9.07 -2.51 11.43
CA GLU A 34 9.01 -1.42 10.45
C GLU A 34 8.74 -0.06 11.11
N GLU A 35 7.78 0.00 12.05
CA GLU A 35 7.46 1.21 12.82
C GLU A 35 8.71 1.73 13.55
N GLN A 36 9.41 0.85 14.26
CA GLN A 36 10.64 1.21 14.96
C GLN A 36 11.77 1.61 14.00
N ALA A 37 11.80 1.06 12.78
CA ALA A 37 12.75 1.49 11.76
C ALA A 37 12.47 2.92 11.29
N VAL A 38 11.22 3.22 10.96
CA VAL A 38 10.79 4.57 10.55
C VAL A 38 11.06 5.58 11.66
N GLU A 39 10.72 5.28 12.92
CA GLU A 39 10.97 6.16 14.07
C GLU A 39 12.46 6.50 14.26
N ARG A 40 13.34 5.50 14.11
CA ARG A 40 14.79 5.71 14.15
C ARG A 40 15.24 6.66 13.04
N HIS A 41 14.71 6.51 11.82
CA HIS A 41 15.04 7.39 10.71
C HIS A 41 14.52 8.82 10.94
N LEU A 42 13.28 8.95 11.43
CA LEU A 42 12.66 10.23 11.75
C LEU A 42 13.43 10.99 12.85
N THR A 43 14.17 10.30 13.72
CA THR A 43 15.06 10.95 14.69
C THR A 43 16.19 11.73 13.98
N GLY A 44 16.72 11.21 12.87
CA GLY A 44 17.86 11.76 12.14
C GLY A 44 17.52 12.67 10.94
N CYS A 45 16.37 12.49 10.29
CA CYS A 45 16.08 13.16 9.02
C CYS A 45 14.96 14.22 9.11
N ALA A 46 15.32 15.50 8.92
CA ALA A 46 14.35 16.60 8.92
C ALA A 46 13.40 16.58 7.72
N ALA A 47 13.85 16.10 6.55
CA ALA A 47 13.03 16.05 5.34
C ALA A 47 11.88 15.05 5.51
N CYS A 48 12.16 13.83 5.95
CA CYS A 48 11.15 12.81 6.21
C CYS A 48 10.20 13.22 7.35
N ARG A 49 10.67 13.92 8.40
CA ARG A 49 9.78 14.51 9.42
C ARG A 49 8.81 15.55 8.85
N ASN A 50 9.25 16.36 7.91
CA ASN A 50 8.38 17.36 7.30
C ASN A 50 7.28 16.71 6.43
N GLU A 51 7.66 15.68 5.69
CA GLU A 51 6.75 14.89 4.85
C GLU A 51 5.73 14.12 5.70
N GLU A 52 6.18 13.44 6.75
CA GLU A 52 5.34 12.74 7.72
C GLU A 52 4.29 13.65 8.36
N ARG A 53 4.68 14.88 8.75
CA ARG A 53 3.76 15.88 9.28
C ARG A 53 2.69 16.27 8.25
N GLY A 54 3.09 16.51 6.99
CA GLY A 54 2.14 16.84 5.92
C GLY A 54 1.13 15.72 5.65
N LEU A 55 1.59 14.46 5.70
CA LEU A 55 0.73 13.28 5.59
C LEU A 55 -0.24 13.19 6.78
N ARG A 56 0.23 13.40 8.02
CA ARG A 56 -0.62 13.39 9.22
C ARG A 56 -1.71 14.48 9.16
N GLU A 57 -1.35 15.70 8.78
CA GLU A 57 -2.32 16.79 8.63
C GLU A 57 -3.40 16.45 7.58
N THR A 58 -3.01 15.81 6.48
CA THR A 58 -3.95 15.37 5.42
C THR A 58 -4.87 14.27 5.95
N HIS A 59 -4.32 13.29 6.66
CA HIS A 59 -5.07 12.20 7.27
C HIS A 59 -6.10 12.73 8.29
N GLU A 60 -5.72 13.66 9.16
CA GLU A 60 -6.63 14.27 10.14
C GLU A 60 -7.80 15.01 9.48
N ARG A 61 -7.54 15.76 8.38
CA ARG A 61 -8.59 16.44 7.61
C ARG A 61 -9.59 15.45 7.00
N LEU A 62 -9.09 14.33 6.47
CA LEU A 62 -9.94 13.28 5.90
C LEU A 62 -10.72 12.52 6.97
N ALA A 63 -10.08 12.19 8.10
CA ALA A 63 -10.72 11.53 9.23
C ALA A 63 -11.83 12.39 9.86
N GLY A 64 -11.67 13.72 9.88
CA GLY A 64 -12.70 14.65 10.36
C GLY A 64 -14.01 14.57 9.55
N VAL A 65 -13.93 14.30 8.25
CA VAL A 65 -15.11 14.16 7.38
C VAL A 65 -15.85 12.84 7.64
N SER A 66 -15.13 11.75 7.92
CA SER A 66 -15.73 10.44 8.16
C SER A 66 -16.37 10.32 9.54
N ILE A 67 -15.78 10.92 10.58
CA ILE A 67 -16.33 10.89 11.95
C ILE A 67 -17.63 11.70 12.05
N ALA A 68 -17.78 12.78 11.28
CA ALA A 68 -19.01 13.57 11.24
C ALA A 68 -20.24 12.77 10.77
N ALA A 69 -20.03 11.64 10.09
CA ALA A 69 -21.09 10.77 9.58
C ALA A 69 -21.55 9.68 10.59
N SER A 70 -20.91 9.53 11.74
CA SER A 70 -21.20 8.45 12.69
C SER A 70 -21.22 8.93 14.14
N SER A 71 -22.35 8.79 14.82
CA SER A 71 -22.44 9.04 16.28
C SER A 71 -22.14 7.77 17.05
N ALA A 72 -21.15 7.82 17.95
CA ALA A 72 -20.82 6.72 18.85
C ALA A 72 -21.97 6.43 19.85
N PRO A 73 -22.30 5.15 20.13
CA PRO A 73 -23.23 4.77 21.20
C PRO A 73 -22.88 5.42 22.55
N PRO A 74 -23.88 5.90 23.33
CA PRO A 74 -23.65 6.69 24.53
C PRO A 74 -22.95 5.90 25.66
N ASP A 75 -23.04 4.57 25.65
CA ASP A 75 -22.47 3.66 26.65
C ASP A 75 -21.00 3.31 26.38
N LEU A 76 -20.47 3.56 25.17
CA LEU A 76 -19.09 3.20 24.81
C LEU A 76 -18.06 3.85 25.72
N LYS A 77 -18.25 5.12 26.07
CA LYS A 77 -17.32 5.85 26.95
C LYS A 77 -17.26 5.21 28.33
N ALA A 78 -18.41 4.88 28.91
CA ALA A 78 -18.49 4.25 30.24
C ALA A 78 -17.85 2.86 30.25
N ARG A 79 -18.11 2.06 29.20
CA ARG A 79 -17.53 0.71 29.05
C ARG A 79 -16.02 0.74 28.86
N THR A 80 -15.51 1.67 28.05
CA THR A 80 -14.07 1.80 27.79
C THR A 80 -13.33 2.26 29.06
N LEU A 81 -13.86 3.28 29.75
CA LEU A 81 -13.25 3.79 30.99
C LEU A 81 -13.35 2.79 32.14
N GLY A 82 -14.39 1.95 32.18
CA GLY A 82 -14.52 0.87 33.17
C GLY A 82 -13.55 -0.30 32.96
N THR A 83 -12.92 -0.40 31.78
CA THR A 83 -11.98 -1.48 31.43
C THR A 83 -10.51 -1.08 31.67
N LEU A 84 -10.24 0.21 31.88
CA LEU A 84 -8.88 0.66 32.18
C LEU A 84 -8.50 0.23 33.60
N PRO A 85 -7.38 -0.49 33.81
CA PRO A 85 -6.89 -0.77 35.14
C PRO A 85 -6.65 0.57 35.85
N GLN A 86 -7.33 0.79 36.97
CA GLN A 86 -7.02 1.91 37.86
C GLN A 86 -5.54 1.78 38.22
N SER A 87 -4.70 2.68 37.70
CA SER A 87 -3.30 2.78 38.07
C SER A 87 -3.20 3.29 39.51
N GLY A 88 -3.56 2.43 40.46
CA GLY A 88 -3.13 2.49 41.84
C GLY A 88 -1.69 2.02 41.88
N GLY A 89 -0.78 2.94 42.18
CA GLY A 89 0.65 2.69 42.18
C GLY A 89 1.05 1.54 43.10
N ASN A 90 1.84 0.63 42.57
CA ASN A 90 2.74 -0.17 43.38
C ASN A 90 4.09 -0.33 42.67
N ARG A 91 4.92 0.72 42.75
CA ARG A 91 6.37 0.60 42.54
C ARG A 91 6.99 0.16 43.85
N GLY A 92 7.06 -1.15 44.05
CA GLY A 92 8.02 -1.77 44.97
C GLY A 92 9.35 -1.95 44.25
N ALA A 93 10.32 -1.09 44.54
CA ALA A 93 11.74 -1.31 44.28
C ALA A 93 12.30 -2.04 45.54
N THR A 94 13.07 -3.12 45.52
CA THR A 94 14.42 -3.42 44.95
C THR A 94 14.82 -4.85 45.45
N PRO A 95 16.07 -5.35 45.38
CA PRO A 95 16.93 -5.70 44.22
C PRO A 95 17.56 -7.14 44.32
N ALA A 96 18.37 -7.48 43.30
CA ALA A 96 19.61 -8.27 43.35
C ALA A 96 19.67 -9.68 42.70
N GLU A 97 20.65 -9.79 41.79
CA GLU A 97 21.50 -10.92 41.37
C GLU A 97 20.84 -12.20 40.82
N THR A 98 21.23 -12.65 39.62
CA THR A 98 22.54 -13.28 39.42
C THR A 98 22.93 -13.32 37.94
N ALA A 99 24.22 -13.11 37.68
CA ALA A 99 24.86 -13.42 36.41
C ALA A 99 25.05 -14.95 36.25
N ARG A 100 24.81 -15.50 35.06
CA ARG A 100 25.64 -16.57 34.48
C ARG A 100 25.39 -16.81 32.99
N ASP A 101 26.52 -16.95 32.29
CA ASP A 101 26.73 -17.38 30.91
C ASP A 101 25.93 -18.59 30.44
N GLY A 102 25.69 -18.67 29.13
CA GLY A 102 25.29 -19.91 28.47
C GLY A 102 25.07 -19.82 26.97
N ARG A 103 26.15 -19.92 26.18
CA ARG A 103 26.08 -20.35 24.76
C ARG A 103 25.53 -21.78 24.70
N GLY A 104 24.49 -22.03 23.91
CA GLY A 104 24.07 -23.41 23.58
C GLY A 104 22.72 -23.53 22.86
N LEU A 105 22.80 -23.88 21.56
CA LEU A 105 21.81 -24.54 20.69
C LEU A 105 20.30 -24.28 20.91
N LEU A 106 19.68 -23.68 19.88
CA LEU A 106 18.23 -23.55 19.70
C LEU A 106 17.52 -24.91 19.81
N SER A 107 16.64 -25.02 20.79
CA SER A 107 15.80 -26.20 21.08
C SER A 107 14.94 -26.62 19.87
N PRO A 108 14.76 -27.94 19.62
CA PRO A 108 13.90 -28.47 18.55
C PRO A 108 12.44 -28.02 18.64
N VAL A 109 12.02 -27.52 19.80
CA VAL A 109 10.70 -26.91 20.02
C VAL A 109 10.52 -25.63 19.18
N ARG A 110 11.59 -24.85 18.93
CA ARG A 110 11.53 -23.65 18.09
C ARG A 110 11.34 -23.96 16.60
N ARG A 111 11.78 -25.14 16.13
CA ARG A 111 11.64 -25.57 14.73
C ARG A 111 10.23 -26.07 14.42
N ALA A 112 9.55 -26.68 15.39
CA ALA A 112 8.16 -27.13 15.23
C ALA A 112 7.15 -25.96 15.21
N VAL A 113 7.41 -24.89 15.96
CA VAL A 113 6.55 -23.68 15.97
C VAL A 113 6.66 -22.91 14.65
N ALA A 114 7.85 -22.80 14.06
CA ALA A 114 8.05 -22.09 12.79
C ALA A 114 7.29 -22.73 11.61
N ALA A 115 7.18 -24.06 11.57
CA ALA A 115 6.44 -24.76 10.51
C ALA A 115 4.92 -24.58 10.61
N ALA A 116 4.38 -24.46 11.83
CA ALA A 116 2.95 -24.25 12.05
C ALA A 116 2.49 -22.83 11.69
N VAL A 117 3.35 -21.83 11.89
CA VAL A 117 3.08 -20.42 11.53
C VAL A 117 3.03 -20.23 10.01
N LEU A 118 3.93 -20.88 9.24
CA LEU A 118 3.89 -20.82 7.78
C LEU A 118 2.61 -21.44 7.20
N LEU A 119 2.12 -22.55 7.76
CA LEU A 119 0.89 -23.22 7.31
C LEU A 119 -0.39 -22.38 7.53
N LEU A 120 -0.36 -21.42 8.45
CA LEU A 120 -1.49 -20.51 8.72
C LEU A 120 -1.38 -19.19 7.93
N LEU A 121 -0.18 -18.63 7.78
CA LEU A 121 0.02 -17.35 7.09
C LEU A 121 -0.05 -17.46 5.57
N LEU A 122 0.39 -18.59 4.98
CA LEU A 122 0.30 -18.82 3.53
C LEU A 122 -1.14 -18.77 2.99
N PRO A 123 -2.13 -19.51 3.54
CA PRO A 123 -3.50 -19.44 3.04
C PRO A 123 -4.17 -18.10 3.33
N ALA A 124 -3.82 -17.43 4.44
CA ALA A 124 -4.33 -16.08 4.75
C ALA A 124 -3.80 -15.03 3.75
N GLY A 125 -2.50 -15.06 3.45
CA GLY A 125 -1.90 -14.19 2.44
C GLY A 125 -2.44 -14.47 1.04
N LEU A 126 -2.65 -15.75 0.68
CA LEU A 126 -3.24 -16.14 -0.60
C LEU A 126 -4.71 -15.69 -0.70
N ALA A 127 -5.47 -15.79 0.40
CA ALA A 127 -6.84 -15.29 0.45
C ALA A 127 -6.89 -13.77 0.31
N VAL A 128 -6.03 -13.02 1.01
CA VAL A 128 -5.93 -11.56 0.86
C VAL A 128 -5.56 -11.18 -0.58
N ALA A 129 -4.58 -11.85 -1.19
CA ALA A 129 -4.19 -11.59 -2.58
C ALA A 129 -5.31 -11.95 -3.58
N TYR A 130 -6.09 -12.99 -3.30
CA TYR A 130 -7.27 -13.34 -4.10
C TYR A 130 -8.39 -12.29 -3.97
N TRP A 131 -8.73 -11.88 -2.74
CA TRP A 131 -9.73 -10.82 -2.50
C TRP A 131 -9.29 -9.45 -3.03
N ALA A 132 -7.99 -9.18 -3.08
CA ALA A 132 -7.41 -7.96 -3.63
C ALA A 132 -7.28 -7.99 -5.16
N GLY A 133 -7.76 -9.03 -5.84
CA GLY A 133 -7.72 -9.13 -7.31
C GLY A 133 -6.30 -9.30 -7.88
N LEU A 134 -5.30 -9.63 -7.06
CA LEU A 134 -3.90 -9.72 -7.49
C LEU A 134 -3.65 -10.87 -8.48
N PHE A 135 -4.59 -11.82 -8.55
CA PHE A 135 -4.58 -12.94 -9.49
C PHE A 135 -5.65 -12.81 -10.58
N ASP A 136 -6.39 -11.70 -10.61
CA ASP A 136 -7.39 -11.49 -11.65
C ASP A 136 -6.65 -11.25 -12.97
N ARG A 137 -6.72 -12.25 -13.84
CA ARG A 137 -6.15 -12.18 -15.19
C ARG A 137 -7.06 -11.26 -16.01
N PRO A 138 -6.52 -10.42 -16.91
CA PRO A 138 -7.36 -9.71 -17.85
C PRO A 138 -8.23 -10.75 -18.58
N GLU A 139 -9.55 -10.57 -18.48
CA GLU A 139 -10.51 -11.51 -19.04
C GLU A 139 -10.44 -11.45 -20.58
N MET A 140 -10.09 -10.27 -21.11
CA MET A 140 -9.89 -10.07 -22.52
C MET A 140 -8.78 -9.02 -22.78
N THR A 141 -7.84 -9.40 -23.63
CA THR A 141 -6.84 -8.48 -24.21
C THR A 141 -7.12 -8.38 -25.70
N ALA A 142 -7.20 -7.17 -26.23
CA ALA A 142 -7.35 -6.92 -27.65
C ALA A 142 -6.29 -5.94 -28.14
N THR A 143 -5.63 -6.27 -29.25
CA THR A 143 -4.71 -5.35 -29.92
C THR A 143 -5.46 -4.52 -30.94
N LEU A 144 -5.18 -3.22 -30.98
CA LEU A 144 -5.74 -2.32 -31.97
C LEU A 144 -5.02 -2.50 -33.31
N ALA A 145 -5.81 -2.57 -34.38
CA ALA A 145 -5.29 -2.59 -35.74
C ALA A 145 -5.16 -1.15 -36.28
N PRO A 146 -4.07 -0.82 -37.01
CA PRO A 146 -3.93 0.46 -37.68
C PRO A 146 -5.04 0.65 -38.73
N THR A 147 -5.38 1.90 -38.99
CA THR A 147 -6.37 2.29 -40.00
C THR A 147 -5.73 3.17 -41.07
N GLU A 148 -6.42 3.42 -42.18
CA GLU A 148 -5.92 4.34 -43.22
C GLU A 148 -5.70 5.76 -42.69
N LEU A 149 -6.48 6.19 -41.70
CA LEU A 149 -6.38 7.51 -41.07
C LEU A 149 -5.19 7.61 -40.09
N ALA A 150 -4.76 6.49 -39.54
CA ALA A 150 -3.66 6.43 -38.59
C ALA A 150 -2.86 5.13 -38.79
N PRO A 151 -2.01 5.06 -39.84
CA PRO A 151 -1.30 3.83 -40.21
C PRO A 151 -0.16 3.47 -39.23
N GLY A 152 0.32 4.46 -38.47
CA GLY A 152 1.30 4.25 -37.39
C GLY A 152 0.68 3.98 -36.02
N ALA A 153 -0.65 4.05 -35.91
CA ALA A 153 -1.31 3.87 -34.63
C ALA A 153 -1.44 2.38 -34.28
N SER A 154 -1.15 2.09 -33.03
CA SER A 154 -1.39 0.78 -32.43
C SER A 154 -1.70 0.97 -30.95
N GLY A 155 -2.11 -0.10 -30.29
CA GLY A 155 -2.62 -0.02 -28.94
C GLY A 155 -2.97 -1.38 -28.38
N GLU A 156 -3.11 -1.44 -27.08
CA GLU A 156 -3.55 -2.59 -26.32
C GLU A 156 -4.72 -2.18 -25.43
N LEU A 157 -5.78 -2.97 -25.47
CA LEU A 157 -6.96 -2.81 -24.63
C LEU A 157 -7.02 -4.02 -23.70
N GLU A 158 -6.91 -3.78 -22.41
CA GLU A 158 -7.17 -4.75 -21.35
C GLU A 158 -8.53 -4.47 -20.72
N VAL A 159 -9.41 -5.47 -20.72
CA VAL A 159 -10.69 -5.40 -20.02
C VAL A 159 -10.66 -6.34 -18.82
N ARG A 160 -10.98 -5.81 -17.65
CA ARG A 160 -11.08 -6.54 -16.37
C ARG A 160 -12.51 -6.47 -15.84
N GLY A 161 -12.92 -7.55 -15.17
CA GLY A 161 -14.23 -7.65 -14.53
C GLY A 161 -15.35 -8.10 -15.46
N SER A 162 -16.45 -8.54 -14.83
CA SER A 162 -17.61 -9.13 -15.50
C SER A 162 -18.91 -8.63 -14.85
N GLY A 163 -19.90 -8.23 -15.66
CA GLY A 163 -21.19 -7.73 -15.17
C GLY A 163 -21.24 -6.21 -15.04
N SER A 164 -21.53 -5.70 -13.83
CA SER A 164 -21.71 -4.26 -13.57
C SER A 164 -20.42 -3.51 -13.22
N ASP A 165 -19.31 -4.22 -13.07
CA ASP A 165 -18.02 -3.68 -12.66
C ASP A 165 -16.98 -4.08 -13.73
N VAL A 166 -16.96 -3.30 -14.82
CA VAL A 166 -16.06 -3.50 -15.97
C VAL A 166 -15.08 -2.34 -15.99
N GLU A 167 -13.80 -2.66 -15.88
CA GLU A 167 -12.71 -1.72 -16.00
C GLU A 167 -12.00 -1.96 -17.34
N ALA A 168 -11.80 -0.92 -18.13
CA ALA A 168 -11.09 -1.00 -19.40
C ALA A 168 -9.87 -0.07 -19.38
N ASN A 169 -8.68 -0.66 -19.54
CA ASN A 169 -7.43 0.05 -19.65
C ASN A 169 -6.98 0.04 -21.11
N LEU A 170 -6.91 1.23 -21.70
CA LEU A 170 -6.50 1.44 -23.08
C LEU A 170 -5.14 2.15 -23.09
N GLU A 171 -4.14 1.50 -23.68
CA GLU A 171 -2.85 2.10 -23.97
C GLU A 171 -2.69 2.21 -25.49
N VAL A 172 -2.29 3.39 -25.96
CA VAL A 172 -2.22 3.71 -27.39
C VAL A 172 -0.94 4.45 -27.71
N TRP A 173 -0.41 4.18 -28.90
CA TRP A 173 0.82 4.79 -29.39
C TRP A 173 0.73 5.05 -30.89
N GLY A 174 1.47 6.06 -31.36
CA GLY A 174 1.50 6.43 -32.78
C GLY A 174 0.19 7.02 -33.30
N LEU A 175 -0.71 7.46 -32.41
CA LEU A 175 -1.88 8.25 -32.78
C LEU A 175 -1.46 9.67 -33.15
N PRO A 176 -2.06 10.26 -34.20
CA PRO A 176 -1.92 11.69 -34.48
C PRO A 176 -2.27 12.57 -33.29
N GLU A 177 -1.60 13.71 -33.18
CA GLU A 177 -1.96 14.75 -32.21
C GLU A 177 -3.38 15.27 -32.47
N THR A 178 -4.09 15.53 -31.38
CA THR A 178 -5.42 16.12 -31.43
C THR A 178 -5.33 17.64 -31.51
N GLY A 179 -6.09 18.27 -32.41
CA GLY A 179 -6.26 19.72 -32.42
C GLY A 179 -6.94 20.26 -31.14
N HIS A 180 -6.97 21.60 -30.98
CA HIS A 180 -7.48 22.27 -29.78
C HIS A 180 -8.90 21.89 -29.32
N ASP A 181 -9.74 21.36 -30.21
CA ASP A 181 -11.12 20.92 -29.94
C ASP A 181 -11.39 19.49 -30.44
N GLU A 182 -10.35 18.69 -30.65
CA GLU A 182 -10.46 17.31 -31.13
C GLU A 182 -10.15 16.32 -30.01
N TYR A 183 -10.88 15.20 -30.00
CA TYR A 183 -10.70 14.15 -29.01
C TYR A 183 -10.87 12.79 -29.69
N TYR A 184 -10.10 11.82 -29.23
CA TYR A 184 -10.37 10.42 -29.51
C TYR A 184 -11.46 9.91 -28.58
N GLU A 185 -12.33 9.05 -29.09
CA GLU A 185 -13.39 8.42 -28.31
C GLU A 185 -13.33 6.91 -28.47
N LEU A 186 -13.34 6.21 -27.34
CA LEU A 186 -13.42 4.76 -27.29
C LEU A 186 -14.89 4.34 -27.29
N TRP A 187 -15.22 3.32 -28.10
CA TRP A 187 -16.57 2.80 -28.23
C TRP A 187 -16.60 1.29 -28.01
N PHE A 188 -17.49 0.82 -27.14
CA PHE A 188 -17.83 -0.60 -27.04
C PHE A 188 -19.10 -0.90 -27.83
N GLY A 189 -19.08 -1.94 -28.65
CA GLY A 189 -20.27 -2.28 -29.43
C GLY A 189 -20.14 -3.56 -30.23
N LYS A 190 -21.30 -4.12 -30.58
CA LYS A 190 -21.47 -5.17 -31.60
C LYS A 190 -22.47 -4.64 -32.62
N GLU A 191 -22.50 -5.22 -33.83
CA GLU A 191 -23.42 -4.82 -34.90
C GLU A 191 -24.83 -4.49 -34.39
N GLY A 192 -25.22 -3.21 -34.52
CA GLY A 192 -26.51 -2.69 -34.09
C GLY A 192 -26.49 -1.76 -32.86
N GLY A 193 -25.36 -1.60 -32.15
CA GLY A 193 -25.26 -0.66 -31.02
C GLY A 193 -23.83 -0.34 -30.60
N ARG A 194 -23.58 0.92 -30.27
CA ARG A 194 -22.31 1.41 -29.72
C ARG A 194 -22.60 2.18 -28.43
N VAL A 195 -21.75 1.98 -27.43
CA VAL A 195 -21.76 2.67 -26.14
C VAL A 195 -20.43 3.36 -25.98
N SER A 196 -20.45 4.65 -25.66
CA SER A 196 -19.24 5.42 -25.42
C SER A 196 -18.56 4.92 -24.15
N ALA A 197 -17.25 4.72 -24.23
CA ALA A 197 -16.40 4.25 -23.14
C ALA A 197 -15.49 5.35 -22.58
N GLY A 198 -15.62 6.58 -23.10
CA GLY A 198 -14.81 7.73 -22.69
C GLY A 198 -13.97 8.32 -23.81
N THR A 199 -13.39 9.47 -23.52
CA THR A 199 -12.60 10.27 -24.47
C THR A 199 -11.22 10.60 -23.92
N PHE A 200 -10.27 10.82 -24.81
CA PHE A 200 -8.91 11.26 -24.49
C PHE A 200 -8.33 12.14 -25.60
N ALA A 201 -7.31 12.93 -25.26
CA ALA A 201 -6.56 13.77 -26.20
C ALA A 201 -5.10 13.32 -26.25
N VAL A 202 -4.45 13.52 -27.40
CA VAL A 202 -3.02 13.24 -27.61
C VAL A 202 -2.33 14.59 -27.82
N ASP A 203 -1.50 14.98 -26.86
CA ASP A 203 -0.78 16.26 -26.84
C ASP A 203 0.73 16.00 -26.70
N ASP A 204 1.54 16.87 -27.31
CA ASP A 204 3.00 16.76 -27.32
C ASP A 204 3.54 17.44 -26.05
N ARG A 205 3.87 16.63 -25.04
CA ARG A 205 4.31 17.12 -23.72
C ARG A 205 5.82 17.04 -23.52
#